data_AF-B4CXQ4-F1
#
_entry.id   AF-B4CXQ4-F1
#
_cell.length_a   1.000
_cell.length_b   1.000
_cell.length_c   1.000
_cell.angle_alpha   90.00
_cell.angle_beta   90.00
_cell.angle_gamma   90.00
#
_symmetry.space_group_name_H-M   'P 1'
#
loop_
_entity.id
_entity.type
_entity.pdbx_description
1 polymer ?
#
loop_
_entity_poly.entity_id
_entity_poly.type
_entity_poly.pdbx_seq_one_letter_code
_entity_poly.pdbx_strand_id
1 'polypeptide(L)'
;MRCASCNHYFDDSDRTRRELNANGRFIPQNPRAAKESVGFHWNSISAMSWGALAELYLRAKAIARRGDISALKQFYQKRLAFPWREYEEDYKLEITRGGYRKGELWEDEAGVNGRGQLVAAPFEPGDIAAPLRILTVDCQMDHVFAVVRSWSANGSSRLIWNERLLTFDDVEALQMRFGIHPSLVFLDAGYATYDVYRECGKRGWVALMGDRRPTFVHRTKTGKSVQRFYSPRRKVVLGHASHCYVHYWSNLNLKDTLARLRRNQDPERGATWEVPDDIDDEYLAQMESERRVKKGGKWIWERVGKRPNHYWDAECLQAVAATMLKLIGRESVSAEPVKEGAAVDAAESA
;
A
#
# COMPACT_ATOMS: atom_id res chain seq x y z
N MET A 1 -6.30 -16.89 -34.71
CA MET A 1 -7.37 -17.54 -33.90
C MET A 1 -7.38 -19.04 -34.20
N ARG A 2 -7.60 -19.92 -33.21
CA ARG A 2 -7.60 -21.39 -33.43
C ARG A 2 -8.98 -21.98 -33.13
N CYS A 3 -9.52 -22.79 -34.03
CA CYS A 3 -10.77 -23.52 -33.79
C CYS A 3 -10.54 -24.65 -32.78
N ALA A 4 -11.35 -24.70 -31.72
CA ALA A 4 -11.23 -25.71 -30.68
C ALA A 4 -11.61 -27.13 -31.15
N SER A 5 -12.45 -27.26 -32.20
CA SER A 5 -12.92 -28.56 -32.69
C SER A 5 -12.00 -29.21 -33.71
N CYS A 6 -11.43 -28.43 -34.64
CA CYS A 6 -10.63 -28.95 -35.76
C CYS A 6 -9.17 -28.46 -35.77
N ASN A 7 -8.78 -27.63 -34.79
CA ASN A 7 -7.45 -27.01 -34.69
C ASN A 7 -7.02 -26.14 -35.87
N HIS A 8 -7.90 -25.87 -36.83
CA HIS A 8 -7.60 -24.96 -37.94
C HIS A 8 -7.34 -23.53 -37.43
N TYR A 9 -6.37 -22.86 -38.06
CA TYR A 9 -5.97 -21.50 -37.73
C TYR A 9 -6.60 -20.52 -38.70
N PHE A 10 -7.16 -19.45 -38.16
CA PHE A 10 -7.78 -18.35 -38.89
C PHE A 10 -7.04 -17.05 -38.56
N ASP A 11 -6.91 -16.17 -39.54
CA ASP A 11 -6.35 -14.84 -39.34
C ASP A 11 -7.22 -13.97 -38.44
N ASP A 12 -6.60 -13.21 -37.54
CA ASP A 12 -7.28 -12.28 -36.64
C ASP A 12 -7.71 -11.00 -37.37
N SER A 13 -8.69 -11.11 -38.26
CA SER A 13 -9.22 -9.97 -39.04
C SER A 13 -10.73 -9.82 -38.93
N ASP A 14 -11.23 -8.61 -39.21
CA ASP A 14 -12.68 -8.36 -39.27
C ASP A 14 -13.34 -9.09 -40.45
N ARG A 15 -12.60 -9.27 -41.57
CA ARG A 15 -13.07 -10.03 -42.73
C ARG A 15 -13.35 -11.48 -42.36
N THR A 16 -12.36 -12.16 -41.77
CA THR A 16 -12.50 -13.56 -41.32
C THR A 16 -13.71 -13.72 -40.40
N ARG A 17 -13.96 -12.76 -39.51
CA ARG A 17 -15.11 -12.81 -38.61
C ARG A 17 -16.44 -12.65 -39.31
N ARG A 18 -16.55 -11.78 -40.31
CA ARG A 18 -17.77 -11.67 -41.12
C ARG A 18 -18.07 -12.98 -41.82
N GLU A 19 -17.05 -13.62 -42.40
CA GLU A 19 -17.17 -14.92 -43.06
C GLU A 19 -17.60 -16.01 -42.08
N LEU A 20 -16.99 -16.08 -40.89
CA LEU A 20 -17.35 -17.03 -39.84
C LEU A 20 -18.76 -16.80 -39.29
N ASN A 21 -19.15 -15.53 -39.09
CA ASN A 21 -20.46 -15.17 -38.56
C ASN A 21 -21.59 -15.28 -39.59
N ALA A 22 -21.29 -15.26 -40.90
CA ALA A 22 -22.29 -15.38 -41.96
C ALA A 22 -23.11 -16.68 -41.85
N ASN A 23 -22.48 -17.76 -41.39
CA ASN A 23 -23.12 -19.05 -41.12
C ASN A 23 -23.24 -19.35 -39.62
N GLY A 24 -22.97 -18.37 -38.76
CA GLY A 24 -23.03 -18.51 -37.32
C GLY A 24 -24.47 -18.61 -36.84
N ARG A 25 -24.71 -19.39 -35.78
CA ARG A 25 -26.01 -19.49 -35.10
C ARG A 25 -25.84 -19.28 -33.61
N PHE A 26 -26.81 -18.61 -32.99
CA PHE A 26 -26.88 -18.53 -31.54
C PHE A 26 -27.26 -19.90 -30.98
N ILE A 27 -26.49 -20.36 -29.98
CA ILE A 27 -26.71 -21.65 -29.32
C ILE A 27 -27.12 -21.38 -27.87
N PRO A 28 -28.31 -21.83 -27.43
CA PRO A 28 -28.69 -21.75 -26.03
C PRO A 28 -27.73 -22.56 -25.16
N GLN A 29 -27.06 -21.91 -24.21
CA GLN A 29 -26.10 -22.57 -23.31
C GLN A 29 -26.71 -22.96 -21.95
N ASN A 30 -27.85 -22.37 -21.57
CA ASN A 30 -28.53 -22.68 -20.30
C ASN A 30 -29.64 -23.72 -20.53
N PRO A 31 -29.45 -24.99 -20.15
CA PRO A 31 -30.46 -26.04 -20.34
C PRO A 31 -31.71 -25.85 -19.44
N ARG A 32 -31.65 -24.96 -18.43
CA ARG A 32 -32.76 -24.64 -17.52
C ARG A 32 -33.53 -23.38 -17.90
N ALA A 33 -33.22 -22.74 -19.03
CA ALA A 33 -33.93 -21.55 -19.47
C ALA A 33 -35.39 -21.87 -19.84
N ALA A 34 -36.29 -20.91 -19.61
CA ALA A 34 -37.69 -21.04 -20.04
C ALA A 34 -37.77 -21.18 -21.57
N LYS A 35 -38.60 -22.09 -22.06
CA LYS A 35 -38.74 -22.34 -23.52
C LYS A 35 -39.26 -21.13 -24.28
N GLU A 36 -40.04 -20.29 -23.61
CA GLU A 36 -40.66 -19.08 -24.15
C GLU A 36 -39.66 -17.91 -24.32
N SER A 37 -38.48 -17.96 -23.69
CA SER A 37 -37.55 -16.82 -23.65
C SER A 37 -36.10 -17.27 -23.51
N VAL A 38 -35.30 -16.99 -24.54
CA VAL A 38 -33.88 -17.31 -24.57
C VAL A 38 -33.06 -16.01 -24.63
N GLY A 39 -32.17 -15.82 -23.66
CA GLY A 39 -31.21 -14.73 -23.65
C GLY A 39 -29.88 -15.14 -24.28
N PHE A 40 -29.26 -14.23 -25.02
CA PHE A 40 -27.94 -14.45 -25.62
C PHE A 40 -26.96 -13.38 -25.16
N HIS A 41 -25.69 -13.78 -24.98
CA HIS A 41 -24.59 -12.88 -24.66
C HIS A 41 -23.69 -12.75 -25.87
N TRP A 42 -23.56 -11.52 -26.40
CA TRP A 42 -22.77 -11.23 -27.59
C TRP A 42 -21.54 -10.39 -27.24
N ASN A 43 -20.38 -11.04 -27.20
CA ASN A 43 -19.11 -10.40 -26.89
C ASN A 43 -18.35 -10.05 -28.18
N SER A 44 -17.76 -8.85 -28.25
CA SER A 44 -17.01 -8.36 -29.41
C SER A 44 -15.81 -9.24 -29.79
N ILE A 45 -15.32 -10.11 -28.91
CA ILE A 45 -14.31 -11.14 -29.25
C ILE A 45 -14.76 -11.98 -30.47
N SER A 46 -16.06 -12.21 -30.62
CA SER A 46 -16.65 -12.96 -31.74
C SER A 46 -16.78 -12.17 -33.05
N ALA A 47 -16.64 -10.84 -33.01
CA ALA A 47 -17.00 -9.96 -34.14
C ALA A 47 -15.97 -8.87 -34.47
N MET A 48 -14.92 -8.71 -33.66
CA MET A 48 -13.86 -7.73 -33.84
C MET A 48 -12.48 -8.34 -33.59
N SER A 49 -11.46 -7.87 -34.32
CA SER A 49 -10.04 -8.20 -34.07
C SER A 49 -9.70 -8.20 -32.57
N TRP A 50 -9.04 -9.26 -32.10
CA TRP A 50 -8.63 -9.36 -30.70
C TRP A 50 -7.55 -8.34 -30.38
N GLY A 51 -6.62 -8.11 -31.31
CA GLY A 51 -5.61 -7.04 -31.19
C GLY A 51 -6.24 -5.65 -31.05
N ALA A 52 -7.19 -5.31 -31.92
CA ALA A 52 -7.88 -4.02 -31.86
C ALA A 52 -8.74 -3.87 -30.59
N LEU A 53 -9.37 -4.96 -30.15
CA LEU A 53 -10.13 -4.99 -28.89
C LEU A 53 -9.21 -4.78 -27.68
N ALA A 54 -8.02 -5.38 -27.68
CA ALA A 54 -7.01 -5.18 -26.64
C ALA A 54 -6.50 -3.74 -26.61
N GLU A 55 -6.24 -3.15 -27.78
CA GLU A 55 -5.83 -1.74 -27.89
C GLU A 55 -6.90 -0.80 -27.33
N LEU A 56 -8.18 -1.01 -27.68
CA LEU A 56 -9.31 -0.25 -27.12
C LEU A 56 -9.36 -0.33 -25.59
N TYR A 57 -9.13 -1.51 -25.03
CA TYR A 57 -9.07 -1.72 -23.59
C TYR A 57 -7.92 -0.94 -22.95
N LEU A 58 -6.72 -1.02 -23.52
CA LEU A 58 -5.53 -0.31 -23.02
C LEU A 58 -5.71 1.21 -23.05
N ARG A 59 -6.27 1.75 -24.14
CA ARG A 59 -6.61 3.18 -24.25
C ARG A 59 -7.64 3.58 -23.20
N ALA A 60 -8.69 2.78 -23.00
CA ALA A 60 -9.71 3.02 -21.98
C ALA A 60 -9.12 2.98 -20.55
N LYS A 61 -8.22 2.03 -20.24
CA LYS A 61 -7.48 2.00 -18.96
C LYS A 61 -6.60 3.23 -18.76
N ALA A 62 -5.91 3.70 -19.81
CA ALA A 62 -5.07 4.89 -19.72
C ALA A 62 -5.88 6.16 -19.38
N ILE A 63 -7.10 6.29 -19.94
CA ILE A 63 -8.03 7.38 -19.62
C ILE A 63 -8.58 7.23 -18.19
N ALA A 64 -8.96 6.00 -17.79
CA ALA A 64 -9.41 5.71 -16.43
C ALA A 64 -8.34 6.03 -15.37
N ARG A 65 -7.07 5.76 -15.66
CA ARG A 65 -5.93 6.16 -14.80
C ARG A 65 -5.82 7.68 -14.60
N ARG A 66 -6.37 8.48 -15.51
CA ARG A 66 -6.45 9.96 -15.41
C ARG A 66 -7.74 10.45 -14.74
N GLY A 67 -8.61 9.54 -14.30
CA GLY A 67 -9.81 9.84 -13.52
C GLY A 67 -11.14 9.80 -14.28
N ASP A 68 -11.13 9.52 -15.59
CA ASP A 68 -12.37 9.36 -16.37
C ASP A 68 -12.61 7.88 -16.72
N ILE A 69 -13.60 7.28 -16.06
CA ILE A 69 -13.98 5.87 -16.22
C ILE A 69 -14.95 5.63 -17.37
N SER A 70 -15.41 6.68 -18.07
CA SER A 70 -16.49 6.58 -19.06
C SER A 70 -16.12 5.66 -20.23
N ALA A 71 -14.90 5.78 -20.74
CA ALA A 71 -14.40 4.95 -21.84
C ALA A 71 -14.33 3.46 -21.45
N LEU A 72 -13.93 3.20 -20.20
CA LEU A 72 -13.79 1.85 -19.67
C LEU A 72 -15.15 1.22 -19.38
N LYS A 73 -16.08 2.00 -18.83
CA LYS A 73 -17.50 1.61 -18.72
C LYS A 73 -18.11 1.23 -20.06
N GLN A 74 -17.89 2.05 -21.09
CA GLN A 74 -18.34 1.74 -22.45
C GLN A 74 -17.71 0.45 -22.99
N PHE A 75 -16.43 0.20 -22.68
CA PHE A 75 -15.76 -1.02 -23.09
C PHE A 75 -16.46 -2.27 -22.52
N TYR A 76 -16.69 -2.35 -21.20
CA TYR A 76 -17.35 -3.53 -20.61
C TYR A 76 -18.78 -3.71 -21.12
N GLN A 77 -19.57 -2.62 -21.16
CA GLN A 77 -20.98 -2.72 -21.52
C GLN A 77 -21.19 -2.97 -23.02
N LYS A 78 -20.43 -2.28 -23.88
CA LYS A 78 -20.64 -2.32 -25.33
C LYS A 78 -19.74 -3.30 -26.06
N ARG A 79 -18.54 -3.59 -25.52
CA ARG A 79 -17.61 -4.54 -26.15
C ARG A 79 -17.72 -5.92 -25.54
N LEU A 80 -17.67 -6.03 -24.22
CA LEU A 80 -17.72 -7.33 -23.55
C LEU A 80 -19.13 -7.80 -23.21
N ALA A 81 -20.15 -6.95 -23.37
CA ALA A 81 -21.53 -7.20 -22.97
C ALA A 81 -21.69 -7.60 -21.49
N PHE A 82 -20.79 -7.13 -20.63
CA PHE A 82 -20.89 -7.31 -19.19
C PHE A 82 -21.62 -6.14 -18.53
N PRO A 83 -22.40 -6.40 -17.47
CA PRO A 83 -22.97 -5.32 -16.68
C PRO A 83 -21.82 -4.49 -16.08
N TRP A 84 -21.92 -3.17 -16.18
CA TRP A 84 -20.98 -2.30 -15.49
C TRP A 84 -21.23 -2.40 -13.99
N ARG A 85 -20.22 -2.91 -13.29
CA ARG A 85 -20.15 -2.84 -11.84
C ARG A 85 -19.19 -1.71 -11.53
N GLU A 86 -19.71 -0.58 -11.03
CA GLU A 86 -18.88 0.58 -10.62
C GLU A 86 -17.75 0.20 -9.65
N TYR A 87 -17.79 -1.02 -9.11
CA TYR A 87 -17.08 -1.47 -7.92
C TYR A 87 -16.12 -2.65 -8.17
N GLU A 88 -15.96 -3.13 -9.41
CA GLU A 88 -15.16 -4.33 -9.71
C GLU A 88 -13.95 -4.14 -10.63
N GLU A 89 -13.61 -2.92 -11.02
CA GLU A 89 -12.29 -2.74 -11.62
C GLU A 89 -11.23 -2.55 -10.55
N ASP A 90 -10.57 -3.69 -10.27
CA ASP A 90 -9.19 -3.76 -9.83
C ASP A 90 -8.37 -2.80 -10.67
N TYR A 91 -8.10 -1.62 -10.11
CA TYR A 91 -6.88 -0.91 -10.46
C TYR A 91 -5.73 -1.78 -9.96
N LYS A 92 -5.44 -2.85 -10.72
CA LYS A 92 -4.22 -3.62 -10.53
C LYS A 92 -3.09 -2.67 -10.83
N LEU A 93 -2.56 -2.09 -9.77
CA LEU A 93 -1.21 -1.62 -9.79
C LEU A 93 -0.40 -2.89 -10.01
N GLU A 94 0.28 -3.01 -11.15
CA GLU A 94 1.25 -4.08 -11.30
C GLU A 94 2.32 -3.83 -10.25
N ILE A 95 2.20 -4.53 -9.13
CA ILE A 95 3.22 -4.55 -8.10
C ILE A 95 4.33 -5.41 -8.69
N THR A 96 5.33 -4.75 -9.26
CA THR A 96 6.54 -5.42 -9.71
C THR A 96 7.25 -6.02 -8.50
N ARG A 97 7.65 -7.28 -8.61
CA ARG A 97 8.40 -7.95 -7.57
C ARG A 97 9.85 -7.44 -7.58
N GLY A 98 10.43 -7.27 -6.41
CA GLY A 98 11.70 -6.55 -6.22
C GLY A 98 12.96 -7.36 -6.52
N GLY A 99 12.86 -8.64 -6.94
CA GLY A 99 14.01 -9.48 -7.22
C GLY A 99 14.74 -10.00 -5.98
N TYR A 100 14.05 -10.03 -4.83
CA TYR A 100 14.55 -10.55 -3.55
C TYR A 100 13.49 -11.45 -2.89
N ARG A 101 13.89 -12.30 -1.95
CA ARG A 101 12.98 -13.13 -1.16
C ARG A 101 12.78 -12.60 0.26
N LYS A 102 11.68 -13.01 0.91
CA LYS A 102 11.42 -12.69 2.32
C LYS A 102 12.62 -13.00 3.21
N GLY A 103 12.97 -12.04 4.06
CA GLY A 103 14.10 -12.17 5.00
C GLY A 103 15.49 -11.94 4.43
N GLU A 104 15.65 -11.71 3.13
CA GLU A 104 16.95 -11.35 2.54
C GLU A 104 17.44 -9.99 3.05
N LEU A 105 18.75 -9.89 3.24
CA LEU A 105 19.40 -8.64 3.66
C LEU A 105 19.35 -7.61 2.53
N TRP A 106 19.33 -6.33 2.89
CA TRP A 106 19.32 -5.24 1.94
C TRP A 106 20.46 -4.27 2.24
N GLU A 107 21.31 -4.05 1.25
CA GLU A 107 22.53 -3.24 1.37
C GLU A 107 22.25 -1.78 1.70
N ASP A 108 21.12 -1.23 1.23
CA ASP A 108 20.72 0.16 1.54
C ASP A 108 19.87 0.29 2.83
N GLU A 109 19.70 -0.80 3.59
CA GLU A 109 18.98 -0.77 4.88
C GLU A 109 19.68 0.24 5.81
N ALA A 110 18.95 1.31 6.17
CA ALA A 110 19.45 2.28 7.12
C ALA A 110 19.42 1.72 8.53
N GLY A 111 20.05 2.42 9.47
CA GLY A 111 19.94 2.12 10.89
C GLY A 111 19.53 3.32 11.73
N VAL A 112 19.35 3.05 13.01
CA VAL A 112 19.10 4.06 14.05
C VAL A 112 20.22 3.97 15.07
N ASN A 113 20.89 5.08 15.35
CA ASN A 113 21.96 5.12 16.36
C ASN A 113 21.41 5.18 17.80
N GLY A 114 22.28 5.10 18.81
CA GLY A 114 21.89 5.15 20.23
C GLY A 114 21.20 6.45 20.68
N ARG A 115 21.20 7.51 19.85
CA ARG A 115 20.50 8.78 20.08
C ARG A 115 19.14 8.84 19.36
N GLY A 116 18.74 7.79 18.66
CA GLY A 116 17.51 7.74 17.87
C GLY A 116 17.60 8.48 16.53
N GLN A 117 18.81 8.74 16.02
CA GLN A 117 19.01 9.40 14.72
C GLN A 117 19.18 8.37 13.62
N LEU A 118 18.69 8.70 12.42
CA LEU A 118 18.84 7.86 11.23
C LEU A 118 20.30 7.88 10.75
N VAL A 119 20.81 6.71 10.37
CA VAL A 119 22.13 6.52 9.78
C VAL A 119 21.93 5.82 8.44
N ALA A 120 22.35 6.45 7.34
CA ALA A 120 22.28 5.85 6.01
C ALA A 120 23.34 4.75 5.87
N ALA A 121 23.04 3.70 5.11
CA ALA A 121 24.05 2.74 4.69
C ALA A 121 25.00 3.36 3.65
N PRO A 122 26.26 2.88 3.56
CA PRO A 122 26.90 1.92 4.46
C PRO A 122 27.28 2.56 5.82
N PHE A 123 27.36 1.75 6.87
CA PHE A 123 27.81 2.16 8.20
C PHE A 123 28.66 1.05 8.84
N GLU A 124 29.53 1.42 9.77
CA GLU A 124 30.44 0.50 10.46
C GLU A 124 29.75 -0.21 11.65
N PRO A 125 30.27 -1.38 12.07
CA PRO A 125 29.78 -2.05 13.28
C PRO A 125 29.86 -1.14 14.51
N GLY A 126 28.70 -0.84 15.10
CA GLY A 126 28.57 0.04 16.26
C GLY A 126 28.02 1.44 15.96
N ASP A 127 27.95 1.85 14.69
CA ASP A 127 27.34 3.12 14.29
C ASP A 127 25.83 3.14 14.55
N ILE A 128 25.21 1.97 14.46
CA ILE A 128 23.78 1.76 14.66
C ILE A 128 23.53 0.93 15.91
N ALA A 129 22.46 1.29 16.64
CA ALA A 129 21.94 0.50 17.75
C ALA A 129 20.92 -0.55 17.27
N ALA A 130 20.21 -0.27 16.17
CA ALA A 130 19.26 -1.19 15.55
C ALA A 130 19.11 -0.88 14.04
N PRO A 131 18.80 -1.88 13.20
CA PRO A 131 18.43 -1.64 11.81
C PRO A 131 17.11 -0.86 11.73
N LEU A 132 16.91 -0.09 10.67
CA LEU A 132 15.70 0.70 10.41
C LEU A 132 14.60 -0.20 9.83
N ARG A 133 14.12 -1.07 10.70
CA ARG A 133 12.98 -1.96 10.44
C ARG A 133 11.79 -1.46 11.23
N ILE A 134 10.64 -1.45 10.57
CA ILE A 134 9.38 -1.02 11.19
C ILE A 134 8.45 -2.22 11.18
N LEU A 135 7.90 -2.55 12.35
CA LEU A 135 6.84 -3.55 12.50
C LEU A 135 5.52 -2.83 12.72
N THR A 136 4.55 -3.12 11.87
CA THR A 136 3.18 -2.61 12.02
C THR A 136 2.21 -3.76 12.16
N VAL A 137 1.21 -3.57 13.02
CA VAL A 137 0.26 -4.63 13.38
C VAL A 137 -1.16 -4.09 13.32
N ASP A 138 -1.96 -4.66 12.42
CA ASP A 138 -3.41 -4.44 12.37
C ASP A 138 -4.11 -5.42 13.33
N CYS A 139 -4.79 -4.88 14.35
CA CYS A 139 -5.38 -5.68 15.42
C CYS A 139 -6.83 -6.04 15.11
N GLN A 140 -7.14 -7.33 15.02
CA GLN A 140 -8.48 -7.86 14.82
C GLN A 140 -9.02 -8.52 16.09
N MET A 141 -10.20 -9.14 16.01
CA MET A 141 -10.89 -9.66 17.20
C MET A 141 -10.18 -10.84 17.86
N ASP A 142 -9.66 -11.77 17.06
CA ASP A 142 -9.10 -13.06 17.51
C ASP A 142 -7.67 -13.32 16.99
N HIS A 143 -7.13 -12.39 16.19
CA HIS A 143 -5.80 -12.47 15.62
C HIS A 143 -5.30 -11.08 15.21
N VAL A 144 -4.06 -10.99 14.75
CA VAL A 144 -3.46 -9.77 14.23
C VAL A 144 -2.75 -10.03 12.91
N PHE A 145 -2.63 -9.01 12.08
CA PHE A 145 -1.84 -9.06 10.85
C PHE A 145 -0.60 -8.18 11.01
N ALA A 146 0.57 -8.79 10.91
CA ALA A 146 1.85 -8.14 11.07
C ALA A 146 2.56 -7.93 9.73
N VAL A 147 3.19 -6.77 9.57
CA VAL A 147 4.01 -6.39 8.42
C VAL A 147 5.34 -5.83 8.92
N VAL A 148 6.45 -6.39 8.44
CA VAL A 148 7.81 -5.89 8.70
C VAL A 148 8.39 -5.34 7.42
N ARG A 149 8.74 -4.04 7.42
CA ARG A 149 9.46 -3.40 6.32
C ARG A 149 10.83 -2.92 6.76
N SER A 150 11.83 -3.11 5.90
CA SER A 150 13.09 -2.40 5.97
C SER A 150 12.97 -1.07 5.23
N TRP A 151 13.65 -0.04 5.74
CA TRP A 151 13.70 1.27 5.14
C TRP A 151 15.14 1.74 4.93
N SER A 152 15.39 2.41 3.81
CA SER A 152 16.62 3.18 3.61
C SER A 152 16.42 4.61 4.09
N ALA A 153 17.53 5.35 4.24
CA ALA A 153 17.49 6.74 4.67
C ALA A 153 16.84 7.68 3.62
N ASN A 154 16.75 7.25 2.36
CA ASN A 154 16.12 8.00 1.28
C ASN A 154 14.58 7.78 1.18
N GLY A 155 14.03 6.94 2.05
CA GLY A 155 12.59 6.64 2.10
C GLY A 155 12.15 5.50 1.20
N SER A 156 13.07 4.80 0.52
CA SER A 156 12.76 3.54 -0.15
C SER A 156 12.52 2.44 0.88
N SER A 157 11.74 1.43 0.52
CA SER A 157 11.41 0.34 1.44
C SER A 157 11.21 -1.01 0.77
N ARG A 158 11.59 -2.05 1.50
CA ARG A 158 11.37 -3.46 1.14
C ARG A 158 10.52 -4.17 2.19
N LEU A 159 9.56 -4.96 1.74
CA LEU A 159 8.79 -5.85 2.62
C LEU A 159 9.65 -7.06 2.99
N ILE A 160 10.00 -7.21 4.26
CA ILE A 160 10.82 -8.33 4.72
C ILE A 160 9.93 -9.52 5.09
N TRP A 161 8.80 -9.24 5.73
CA TRP A 161 7.92 -10.28 6.27
C TRP A 161 6.48 -9.79 6.40
N ASN A 162 5.53 -10.69 6.20
CA ASN A 162 4.12 -10.49 6.54
C ASN A 162 3.56 -11.81 7.09
N GLU A 163 2.76 -11.74 8.14
CA GLU A 163 2.23 -12.94 8.80
C GLU A 163 0.96 -12.63 9.58
N ARG A 164 0.08 -13.63 9.71
CA ARG A 164 -1.08 -13.59 10.60
C ARG A 164 -0.70 -14.26 11.91
N LEU A 165 -0.76 -13.53 13.02
CA LEU A 165 -0.37 -13.99 14.35
C LEU A 165 -1.57 -14.06 15.27
N LEU A 166 -1.53 -14.91 16.30
CA LEU A 166 -2.66 -15.11 17.20
C LEU A 166 -2.57 -14.25 18.46
N THR A 167 -1.35 -13.97 18.94
CA THR A 167 -1.13 -13.29 20.22
C THR A 167 -0.14 -12.14 20.11
N PHE A 168 -0.16 -11.23 21.10
CA PHE A 168 0.85 -10.18 21.21
C PHE A 168 2.22 -10.70 21.61
N ASP A 169 2.31 -11.87 22.24
CA ASP A 169 3.60 -12.51 22.53
C ASP A 169 4.25 -13.01 21.23
N ASP A 170 3.46 -13.49 20.26
CA ASP A 170 3.96 -13.83 18.92
C ASP A 170 4.49 -12.58 18.18
N VAL A 171 3.85 -11.42 18.39
CA VAL A 171 4.32 -10.14 17.84
C VAL A 171 5.67 -9.74 18.44
N GLU A 172 5.86 -9.94 19.75
CA GLU A 172 7.15 -9.71 20.43
C GLU A 172 8.23 -10.69 19.94
N ALA A 173 7.89 -11.96 19.73
CA ALA A 173 8.78 -12.94 19.12
C ALA A 173 9.20 -12.52 17.71
N LEU A 174 8.26 -12.02 16.89
CA LEU A 174 8.54 -11.49 15.56
C LEU A 174 9.43 -10.24 15.61
N GLN A 175 9.17 -9.32 16.56
CA GLN A 175 9.99 -8.14 16.80
C GLN A 175 11.44 -8.54 17.10
N MET A 176 11.65 -9.48 18.04
CA MET A 176 12.98 -9.96 18.42
C MET A 176 13.69 -10.66 17.27
N ARG A 177 12.97 -11.51 16.52
CA ARG A 177 13.49 -12.22 15.34
C ARG A 177 14.12 -11.28 14.33
N PHE A 178 13.52 -10.11 14.11
CA PHE A 178 14.00 -9.12 13.15
C PHE A 178 14.83 -7.98 13.77
N GLY A 179 15.15 -8.05 15.07
CA GLY A 179 15.97 -7.03 15.74
C GLY A 179 15.34 -5.63 15.75
N ILE A 180 14.00 -5.56 15.82
CA ILE A 180 13.26 -4.31 15.69
C ILE A 180 13.25 -3.59 17.04
N HIS A 181 13.69 -2.32 17.05
CA HIS A 181 13.65 -1.50 18.25
C HIS A 181 12.20 -1.31 18.74
N PRO A 182 11.89 -1.42 20.04
CA PRO A 182 10.50 -1.37 20.53
C PRO A 182 9.71 -0.13 20.10
N SER A 183 10.35 1.03 20.04
CA SER A 183 9.71 2.28 19.58
C SER A 183 9.46 2.35 18.06
N LEU A 184 9.88 1.33 17.30
CA LEU A 184 9.58 1.13 15.87
C LEU A 184 8.52 0.04 15.64
N VAL A 185 7.83 -0.38 16.71
CA VAL A 185 6.66 -1.27 16.65
C VAL A 185 5.40 -0.44 16.84
N PHE A 186 4.48 -0.53 15.88
CA PHE A 186 3.25 0.26 15.82
C PHE A 186 2.01 -0.62 15.72
N LEU A 187 1.07 -0.49 16.66
CA LEU A 187 -0.18 -1.25 16.68
C LEU A 187 -1.37 -0.36 16.31
N ASP A 188 -2.27 -0.85 15.46
CA ASP A 188 -3.57 -0.21 15.27
C ASP A 188 -4.43 -0.36 16.53
N ALA A 189 -4.91 0.76 17.05
CA ALA A 189 -5.78 0.82 18.22
C ALA A 189 -7.26 0.99 17.86
N GLY A 190 -7.66 0.85 16.58
CA GLY A 190 -9.02 1.10 16.11
C GLY A 190 -10.06 0.10 16.63
N TYR A 191 -9.68 -1.17 16.83
CA TYR A 191 -10.58 -2.23 17.28
C TYR A 191 -10.50 -2.50 18.80
N ALA A 192 -9.39 -3.09 19.27
CA ALA A 192 -9.18 -3.49 20.67
C ALA A 192 -8.39 -2.43 21.46
N THR A 193 -8.87 -1.18 21.48
CA THR A 193 -8.10 -0.01 21.95
C THR A 193 -7.46 -0.19 23.32
N TYR A 194 -8.20 -0.70 24.31
CA TYR A 194 -7.71 -0.84 25.69
C TYR A 194 -6.58 -1.88 25.77
N ASP A 195 -6.75 -3.04 25.13
CA ASP A 195 -5.74 -4.10 25.10
C ASP A 195 -4.48 -3.62 24.40
N VAL A 196 -4.62 -3.00 23.22
CA VAL A 196 -3.51 -2.42 22.46
C VAL A 196 -2.73 -1.42 23.31
N TYR A 197 -3.40 -0.54 24.05
CA TYR A 197 -2.71 0.42 24.91
C TYR A 197 -1.92 -0.27 26.04
N ARG A 198 -2.49 -1.30 26.67
CA ARG A 198 -1.81 -2.08 27.70
C ARG A 198 -0.56 -2.77 27.16
N GLU A 199 -0.68 -3.44 26.02
CA GLU A 199 0.46 -4.13 25.41
C GLU A 199 1.55 -3.15 24.95
N CYS A 200 1.16 -1.99 24.40
CA CYS A 200 2.09 -0.91 24.08
C CYS A 200 2.80 -0.35 25.32
N GLY A 201 2.07 -0.15 26.43
CA GLY A 201 2.66 0.31 27.69
C GLY A 201 3.61 -0.71 28.32
N LYS A 202 3.34 -2.02 28.16
CA LYS A 202 4.19 -3.12 28.67
C LYS A 202 5.50 -3.25 27.89
N ARG A 203 5.44 -3.18 26.55
CA ARG A 203 6.59 -3.49 25.67
C ARG A 203 7.29 -2.26 25.08
N GLY A 204 6.81 -1.05 25.38
CA GLY A 204 7.35 0.19 24.83
C GLY A 204 7.00 0.41 23.34
N TRP A 205 5.96 -0.26 22.85
CA TRP A 205 5.41 -0.05 21.51
C TRP A 205 4.56 1.22 21.44
N VAL A 206 4.21 1.62 20.23
CA VAL A 206 3.45 2.84 19.96
C VAL A 206 2.08 2.47 19.39
N ALA A 207 1.02 3.06 19.92
CA ALA A 207 -0.32 2.87 19.36
C ALA A 207 -0.63 3.94 18.30
N LEU A 208 -1.27 3.53 17.22
CA LEU A 208 -1.76 4.40 16.16
C LEU A 208 -3.28 4.32 16.07
N MET A 209 -3.93 5.46 15.81
CA MET A 209 -5.38 5.51 15.67
C MET A 209 -5.78 6.36 14.47
N GLY A 210 -6.56 5.77 13.56
CA GLY A 210 -7.08 6.49 12.40
C GLY A 210 -8.07 7.60 12.79
N ASP A 211 -7.99 8.73 12.11
CA ASP A 211 -8.83 9.91 12.32
C ASP A 211 -9.33 10.45 10.96
N ARG A 212 -10.52 11.05 10.96
CA ARG A 212 -11.12 11.67 9.77
C ARG A 212 -10.56 13.06 9.49
N ARG A 213 -9.84 13.67 10.45
CA ARG A 213 -9.21 14.99 10.28
C ARG A 213 -8.11 14.90 9.22
N PRO A 214 -8.07 15.84 8.24
CA PRO A 214 -7.07 15.80 7.19
C PRO A 214 -5.67 16.11 7.73
N THR A 215 -5.54 17.02 8.69
CA THR A 215 -4.26 17.45 9.25
C THR A 215 -4.36 17.74 10.75
N PHE A 216 -3.20 17.78 11.40
CA PHE A 216 -3.01 18.11 12.80
C PHE A 216 -1.95 19.19 12.95
N VAL A 217 -2.17 20.09 13.91
CA VAL A 217 -1.26 21.18 14.22
C VAL A 217 -0.09 20.67 15.07
N HIS A 218 1.13 20.97 14.64
CA HIS A 218 2.37 20.79 15.40
C HIS A 218 3.02 22.14 15.64
N ARG A 219 3.43 22.41 16.88
CA ARG A 219 4.20 23.60 17.22
C ARG A 219 5.69 23.28 17.08
N THR A 220 6.40 24.02 16.23
CA THR A 220 7.85 23.88 16.08
C THR A 220 8.59 24.55 17.23
N LYS A 221 9.87 24.23 17.42
CA LYS A 221 10.75 24.90 18.40
C LYS A 221 10.83 26.42 18.16
N THR A 222 10.62 26.86 16.93
CA THR A 222 10.60 28.28 16.52
C THR A 222 9.27 28.97 16.76
N GLY A 223 8.29 28.32 17.40
CA GLY A 223 6.96 28.86 17.68
C GLY A 223 5.99 28.87 16.50
N LYS A 224 6.45 28.53 15.29
CA LYS A 224 5.59 28.41 14.11
C LYS A 224 4.73 27.14 14.19
N SER A 225 3.50 27.24 13.70
CA SER A 225 2.60 26.08 13.60
C SER A 225 2.71 25.45 12.22
N VAL A 226 2.93 24.14 12.16
CA VAL A 226 2.94 23.36 10.90
C VAL A 226 1.84 22.32 10.92
N GLN A 227 1.23 22.06 9.77
CA GLN A 227 0.21 21.03 9.61
C GLN A 227 0.87 19.73 9.18
N ARG A 228 0.64 18.65 9.93
CA ARG A 228 1.12 17.29 9.60
C ARG A 228 -0.05 16.34 9.47
N PHE A 229 0.18 15.18 8.87
CA PHE A 229 -0.86 14.17 8.71
C PHE A 229 -1.03 13.23 9.92
N TYR A 230 -0.25 13.45 10.97
CA TYR A 230 -0.36 12.74 12.25
C TYR A 230 -0.38 13.75 13.40
N SER A 231 -0.92 13.39 14.56
CA SER A 231 -0.99 14.25 15.74
C SER A 231 0.35 14.32 16.49
N PRO A 232 0.58 15.36 17.30
CA PRO A 232 1.58 15.30 18.35
C PRO A 232 1.39 14.06 19.22
N ARG A 233 2.49 13.58 19.83
CA ARG A 233 2.49 12.41 20.72
C ARG A 233 1.59 12.66 21.92
N ARG A 234 0.63 11.76 22.16
CA ARG A 234 -0.25 11.80 23.34
C ARG A 234 0.14 10.69 24.29
N LYS A 235 0.21 11.01 25.58
CA LYS A 235 0.42 10.04 26.66
C LYS A 235 -0.94 9.59 27.18
N VAL A 236 -1.21 8.29 27.17
CA VAL A 236 -2.39 7.71 27.80
C VAL A 236 -1.95 6.98 29.07
N VAL A 237 -2.53 7.37 30.20
CA VAL A 237 -2.23 6.75 31.50
C VAL A 237 -3.17 5.57 31.70
N LEU A 238 -2.61 4.40 31.99
CA LEU A 238 -3.34 3.15 32.19
C LEU A 238 -3.37 2.75 33.68
N GLY A 239 -2.46 3.30 34.48
CA GLY A 239 -2.38 3.11 35.92
C GLY A 239 -1.26 3.97 36.54
N HIS A 240 -1.00 3.77 37.83
CA HIS A 240 -0.11 4.62 38.64
C HIS A 240 1.33 4.75 38.09
N ALA A 241 1.83 3.70 37.42
CA ALA A 241 3.15 3.70 36.76
C ALA A 241 3.11 3.25 35.29
N SER A 242 1.92 2.95 34.75
CA SER A 242 1.77 2.41 33.40
C SER A 242 1.17 3.45 32.47
N HIS A 243 1.81 3.65 31.32
CA HIS A 243 1.34 4.53 30.28
C HIS A 243 1.77 4.02 28.91
N CYS A 244 1.05 4.41 27.87
CA CYS A 244 1.47 4.22 26.49
C CYS A 244 1.47 5.55 25.74
N TYR A 245 2.07 5.54 24.55
CA TYR A 245 2.00 6.67 23.63
C TYR A 245 1.08 6.34 22.46
N VAL A 246 0.26 7.34 22.09
CA VAL A 246 -0.71 7.24 21.00
C VAL A 246 -0.51 8.40 20.04
N HIS A 247 -0.57 8.10 18.74
CA HIS A 247 -0.68 9.09 17.69
C HIS A 247 -1.96 8.88 16.88
N TYR A 248 -2.66 9.96 16.61
CA TYR A 248 -3.78 9.97 15.67
C TYR A 248 -3.23 10.28 14.27
N TRP A 249 -3.78 9.68 13.22
CA TRP A 249 -3.31 9.90 11.86
C TRP A 249 -4.47 10.09 10.88
N SER A 250 -4.21 10.84 9.81
CA SER A 250 -5.21 11.22 8.81
C SER A 250 -5.47 10.06 7.85
N ASN A 251 -6.65 9.46 7.95
CA ASN A 251 -7.04 8.33 7.10
C ASN A 251 -6.91 8.66 5.61
N LEU A 252 -7.38 9.84 5.19
CA LEU A 252 -7.34 10.25 3.80
C LEU A 252 -5.90 10.47 3.30
N ASN A 253 -5.13 11.29 4.02
CA ASN A 253 -3.84 11.73 3.51
C ASN A 253 -2.78 10.64 3.57
N LEU A 254 -2.80 9.75 4.58
CA LEU A 254 -1.82 8.66 4.66
C LEU A 254 -2.15 7.54 3.66
N LYS A 255 -3.43 7.22 3.43
CA LYS A 255 -3.81 6.30 2.34
C LYS A 255 -3.44 6.87 0.97
N ASP A 256 -3.60 8.18 0.76
CA ASP A 256 -3.09 8.86 -0.44
C ASP A 256 -1.55 8.82 -0.54
N THR A 257 -0.82 8.87 0.57
CA THR A 257 0.64 8.73 0.61
C THR A 257 1.07 7.31 0.23
N LEU A 258 0.51 6.28 0.86
CA LEU A 258 0.81 4.88 0.52
C LEU A 258 0.49 4.58 -0.95
N ALA A 259 -0.66 5.03 -1.44
CA ALA A 259 -1.04 4.88 -2.84
C ALA A 259 -0.08 5.58 -3.82
N ARG A 260 0.65 6.61 -3.38
CA ARG A 260 1.70 7.28 -4.16
C ARG A 260 3.03 6.51 -4.10
N LEU A 261 3.45 6.08 -2.92
CA LEU A 261 4.69 5.30 -2.74
C LEU A 261 4.69 4.05 -3.60
N ARG A 262 3.58 3.30 -3.58
CA ARG A 262 3.42 2.07 -4.37
C ARG A 262 3.62 2.27 -5.88
N ARG A 263 3.35 3.47 -6.40
CA ARG A 263 3.44 3.76 -7.85
C ARG A 263 4.86 3.91 -8.35
N ASN A 264 5.81 4.24 -7.49
CA ASN A 264 7.19 4.40 -7.91
C ASN A 264 7.97 3.11 -7.68
N GLN A 265 8.47 2.55 -8.77
CA GLN A 265 9.29 1.33 -8.80
C GLN A 265 10.68 1.63 -9.40
N ASP A 266 10.96 2.90 -9.69
CA ASP A 266 12.19 3.36 -10.31
C ASP A 266 12.97 4.19 -9.29
N PRO A 267 14.09 3.67 -8.74
CA PRO A 267 14.92 4.38 -7.77
C PRO A 267 15.40 5.75 -8.26
N GLU A 268 15.62 5.91 -9.56
CA GLU A 268 16.08 7.16 -10.17
C GLU A 268 14.99 8.25 -10.13
N ARG A 269 13.72 7.87 -9.96
CA ARG A 269 12.57 8.79 -9.89
C ARG A 269 12.12 9.10 -8.47
N GLY A 270 12.75 8.49 -7.47
CA GLY A 270 12.48 8.72 -6.05
C GLY A 270 12.38 7.43 -5.25
N ALA A 271 11.83 7.54 -4.04
CA ALA A 271 11.68 6.41 -3.12
C ALA A 271 10.87 5.27 -3.75
N THR A 272 11.35 4.03 -3.62
CA THR A 272 10.65 2.82 -4.08
C THR A 272 9.86 2.15 -2.96
N TRP A 273 8.79 1.47 -3.35
CA TRP A 273 8.04 0.57 -2.48
C TRP A 273 8.03 -0.81 -3.12
N GLU A 274 8.79 -1.73 -2.54
CA GLU A 274 9.03 -3.04 -3.15
C GLU A 274 8.42 -4.16 -2.31
N VAL A 275 8.10 -5.27 -2.96
CA VAL A 275 7.66 -6.53 -2.34
C VAL A 275 8.55 -7.69 -2.82
N PRO A 276 8.71 -8.76 -2.04
CA PRO A 276 9.55 -9.89 -2.42
C PRO A 276 8.91 -10.74 -3.52
N ASP A 277 9.72 -11.57 -4.16
CA ASP A 277 9.32 -12.46 -5.25
C ASP A 277 8.42 -13.61 -4.78
N ASP A 278 8.60 -14.04 -3.53
CA ASP A 278 7.84 -15.07 -2.82
C ASP A 278 6.73 -14.48 -1.92
N ILE A 279 6.20 -13.31 -2.29
CA ILE A 279 5.07 -12.69 -1.60
C ILE A 279 3.78 -13.51 -1.76
N ASP A 280 2.95 -13.54 -0.71
CA ASP A 280 1.71 -14.30 -0.71
C ASP A 280 0.64 -13.62 -1.58
N ASP A 281 -0.14 -14.42 -2.33
CA ASP A 281 -1.25 -13.91 -3.13
C ASP A 281 -2.31 -13.20 -2.28
N GLU A 282 -2.52 -13.66 -1.04
CA GLU A 282 -3.41 -13.00 -0.09
C GLU A 282 -2.96 -11.56 0.17
N TYR A 283 -1.69 -11.35 0.45
CA TYR A 283 -1.15 -10.02 0.69
C TYR A 283 -1.40 -9.10 -0.51
N LEU A 284 -1.09 -9.56 -1.72
CA LEU A 284 -1.30 -8.80 -2.96
C LEU A 284 -2.80 -8.47 -3.18
N ALA A 285 -3.69 -9.43 -2.92
CA ALA A 285 -5.14 -9.20 -3.03
C ALA A 285 -5.62 -8.14 -2.02
N GLN A 286 -5.09 -8.14 -0.79
CA GLN A 286 -5.44 -7.15 0.21
C GLN A 286 -4.92 -5.75 -0.13
N MET A 287 -3.81 -5.61 -0.89
CA MET A 287 -3.32 -4.29 -1.37
C MET A 287 -4.30 -3.58 -2.33
N GLU A 288 -5.31 -4.28 -2.83
CA GLU A 288 -6.35 -3.77 -3.73
C GLU A 288 -7.74 -3.83 -3.09
N SER A 289 -7.78 -4.00 -1.76
CA SER A 289 -9.02 -4.13 -0.99
C SER A 289 -9.73 -2.80 -0.75
N GLU A 290 -9.06 -1.67 -0.96
CA GLU A 290 -9.65 -0.34 -0.84
C GLU A 290 -9.43 0.51 -2.08
N ARG A 291 -10.30 1.51 -2.24
CA ARG A 291 -10.24 2.45 -3.35
C ARG A 291 -10.64 3.85 -2.92
N ARG A 292 -10.10 4.82 -3.65
CA ARG A 292 -10.38 6.23 -3.45
C ARG A 292 -11.59 6.65 -4.28
N VAL A 293 -12.65 7.11 -3.61
CA VAL A 293 -13.90 7.57 -4.25
C VAL A 293 -14.30 8.95 -3.75
N LYS A 294 -15.09 9.67 -4.55
CA LYS A 294 -15.69 10.95 -4.16
C LYS A 294 -17.16 10.71 -3.78
N LYS A 295 -17.49 10.84 -2.49
CA LYS A 295 -18.87 10.75 -1.97
C LYS A 295 -19.28 12.07 -1.31
N GLY A 296 -20.44 12.61 -1.69
CA GLY A 296 -20.95 13.87 -1.13
C GLY A 296 -19.96 15.03 -1.27
N GLY A 297 -19.24 15.10 -2.39
CA GLY A 297 -18.23 16.15 -2.65
C GLY A 297 -16.87 15.93 -1.97
N LYS A 298 -16.73 14.94 -1.07
CA LYS A 298 -15.50 14.66 -0.31
C LYS A 298 -14.82 13.40 -0.82
N TRP A 299 -13.49 13.43 -0.89
CA TRP A 299 -12.69 12.24 -1.17
C TRP A 299 -12.55 11.38 0.07
N ILE A 300 -12.80 10.08 -0.08
CA ILE A 300 -12.63 9.07 0.96
C ILE A 300 -11.98 7.82 0.37
N TRP A 301 -11.34 7.04 1.22
CA TRP A 301 -10.98 5.66 0.93
C TRP A 301 -12.07 4.75 1.50
N GLU A 302 -12.51 3.79 0.69
CA GLU A 302 -13.49 2.80 1.11
C GLU A 302 -13.10 1.40 0.67
N ARG A 303 -13.48 0.43 1.49
CA ARG A 303 -13.33 -1.00 1.21
C ARG A 303 -14.16 -1.42 -0.01
N VAL A 304 -13.54 -2.21 -0.87
CA VAL A 304 -14.15 -2.79 -2.08
C VAL A 304 -14.91 -4.05 -1.67
N GLY A 305 -16.23 -3.95 -1.62
CA GLY A 305 -17.11 -5.05 -1.23
C GLY A 305 -16.75 -5.60 0.16
N LYS A 306 -16.48 -6.91 0.24
CA LYS A 306 -16.09 -7.60 1.48
C LYS A 306 -14.62 -8.04 1.50
N ARG A 307 -13.78 -7.54 0.59
CA ARG A 307 -12.38 -7.97 0.48
C ARG A 307 -11.59 -7.66 1.76
N PRO A 308 -10.89 -8.61 2.38
CA PRO A 308 -10.05 -8.33 3.56
C PRO A 308 -9.06 -7.19 3.27
N ASN A 309 -8.84 -6.30 4.23
CA ASN A 309 -8.00 -5.09 4.07
C ASN A 309 -6.94 -4.95 5.18
N HIS A 310 -6.66 -6.01 5.93
CA HIS A 310 -5.83 -5.98 7.13
C HIS A 310 -4.36 -5.68 6.83
N TYR A 311 -3.77 -6.36 5.83
CA TYR A 311 -2.43 -6.03 5.35
C TYR A 311 -2.38 -4.62 4.74
N TRP A 312 -3.46 -4.17 4.09
CA TRP A 312 -3.54 -2.80 3.58
C TRP A 312 -3.51 -1.77 4.71
N ASP A 313 -4.28 -2.00 5.78
CA ASP A 313 -4.27 -1.12 6.95
C ASP A 313 -2.90 -1.18 7.67
N ALA A 314 -2.27 -2.36 7.80
CA ALA A 314 -0.91 -2.49 8.33
C ALA A 314 0.15 -1.73 7.50
N GLU A 315 0.05 -1.73 6.17
CA GLU A 315 0.89 -0.90 5.28
C GLU A 315 0.56 0.60 5.37
N CYS A 316 -0.68 0.97 5.70
CA CYS A 316 -1.01 2.36 6.00
C CYS A 316 -0.28 2.82 7.27
N LEU A 317 -0.19 1.97 8.29
CA LEU A 317 0.59 2.25 9.49
C LEU A 317 2.09 2.37 9.16
N GLN A 318 2.62 1.62 8.18
CA GLN A 318 4.02 1.78 7.73
C GLN A 318 4.24 3.20 7.17
N ALA A 319 3.32 3.67 6.33
CA ALA A 319 3.37 5.04 5.82
C ALA A 319 3.25 6.08 6.94
N VAL A 320 2.45 5.83 7.99
CA VAL A 320 2.38 6.71 9.17
C VAL A 320 3.73 6.78 9.86
N ALA A 321 4.31 5.62 10.20
CA ALA A 321 5.59 5.53 10.91
C ALA A 321 6.73 6.19 10.10
N ALA A 322 6.83 5.89 8.81
CA ALA A 322 7.81 6.50 7.92
C ALA A 322 7.65 8.03 7.81
N THR A 323 6.42 8.53 7.80
CA THR A 323 6.14 9.98 7.83
C THR A 323 6.54 10.60 9.17
N MET A 324 6.36 9.90 10.28
CA MET A 324 6.77 10.34 11.61
C MET A 324 8.29 10.42 11.75
N LEU A 325 9.00 9.45 11.17
CA LEU A 325 10.47 9.39 11.10
C LEU A 325 11.06 10.34 10.04
N LYS A 326 10.21 11.03 9.27
CA LYS A 326 10.60 11.93 8.18
C LYS A 326 11.37 11.25 7.04
N LEU A 327 11.18 9.95 6.86
CA LEU A 327 11.68 9.21 5.70
C LEU A 327 10.94 9.62 4.42
N ILE A 328 9.67 9.96 4.56
CA ILE A 328 8.78 10.33 3.47
C ILE A 328 7.97 11.58 3.80
N GLY A 329 7.38 12.18 2.78
CA GLY A 329 6.55 13.38 2.91
C GLY A 329 7.35 14.68 2.85
N ARG A 330 6.67 15.81 3.09
CA ARG A 330 7.28 17.14 2.85
C ARG A 330 8.57 17.38 3.64
N GLU A 331 8.69 16.80 4.83
CA GLU A 331 9.85 17.00 5.70
C GLU A 331 11.10 16.24 5.25
N SER A 332 10.95 15.16 4.46
CA SER A 332 12.11 14.43 3.91
C SER A 332 12.87 15.26 2.87
N VAL A 333 12.17 16.15 2.16
CA VAL A 333 12.76 17.04 1.15
C VAL A 333 13.50 18.24 1.77
N SER A 334 13.17 18.60 3.02
CA SER A 334 13.74 19.78 3.69
C SER A 334 14.99 19.49 4.54
N ALA A 335 15.44 18.24 4.61
CA ALA A 335 16.69 17.88 5.26
C ALA A 335 17.85 18.15 4.30
N GLU A 336 18.23 19.43 4.12
CA GLU A 336 19.55 19.72 3.56
C GLU A 336 20.63 19.16 4.50
N PRO A 337 21.73 18.61 3.96
CA PRO A 337 22.82 18.11 4.78
C PRO A 337 23.36 19.27 5.62
N VAL A 338 23.51 19.03 6.92
CA VAL A 338 24.23 19.92 7.82
C VAL A 338 25.62 20.12 7.21
N LYS A 339 25.90 21.31 6.70
CA LYS A 339 27.25 21.69 6.29
C LYS A 339 28.15 21.59 7.51
N GLU A 340 28.97 20.54 7.57
CA GLU A 340 30.16 20.53 8.39
C GLU A 340 31.09 21.65 7.91
N GLY A 341 31.66 22.40 8.86
CA GLY A 341 32.72 23.36 8.58
C GLY A 341 32.32 24.82 8.70
N ALA A 342 32.15 25.28 9.94
CA ALA A 342 32.70 26.58 10.32
C ALA A 342 33.59 26.32 11.54
N ALA A 343 34.85 25.98 11.24
CA ALA A 343 35.92 26.01 12.22
C ALA A 343 35.92 27.41 12.84
N VAL A 344 35.83 27.44 14.17
CA VAL A 344 36.06 28.64 14.94
C VAL A 344 37.57 28.82 14.93
N ASP A 345 38.09 29.62 13.99
CA ASP A 345 39.44 30.12 14.09
C ASP A 345 39.49 31.08 15.28
N ALA A 346 39.97 30.54 16.40
CA ALA A 346 40.58 31.31 17.45
C ALA A 346 41.92 31.83 16.92
N ALA A 347 41.95 33.10 16.52
CA ALA A 347 43.19 33.85 16.41
C ALA A 347 43.24 34.84 17.58
N GLU A 348 44.14 34.54 18.51
CA GLU A 348 44.60 35.44 19.56
C GLU A 348 45.33 36.65 18.99
N SER A 349 45.27 37.71 19.79
CA SER A 349 46.33 38.71 20.07
C SER A 349 46.41 40.02 19.28
N ALA A 350 46.38 41.09 20.10
CA ALA A 350 46.78 42.49 19.92
C ALA A 350 45.80 43.44 19.20
#